data_AF-A0A424MLD8-F1
#
_entry.id   AF-A0A424MLD8-F1
#
_cell.length_a   1.000
_cell.length_b   1.000
_cell.length_c   1.000
_cell.angle_alpha   90.00
_cell.angle_beta   90.00
_cell.angle_gamma   90.00
#
_symmetry.space_group_name_H-M   'P 1'
#
loop_
_entity.id
_entity.type
_entity.pdbx_description
1 polymer ?
#
loop_
_entity_poly.entity_id
_entity_poly.type
_entity_poly.pdbx_seq_one_letter_code
_entity_poly.pdbx_strand_id
1 'polypeptide(L)'
;MKYLLLLTALLSFNEISASGSGLERAAWVAEMKLDLAKLKGPLLVADLEAKRENRISDLDLLINSGKYEGKQLERLFSMREKVLNTELPSQDQINLRHEKKIKKLDRILKDPMMRDRKRLEQRKRKNRRTKRN
;
A
#
# COMPACT_ATOMS: atom_id res chain seq x y z
N MET A 1 -22.67 0.92 22.50
CA MET A 1 -21.35 0.52 23.06
C MET A 1 -20.41 -0.14 22.05
N LYS A 2 -20.86 -1.03 21.15
CA LYS A 2 -19.97 -1.71 20.18
C LYS A 2 -19.23 -0.77 19.20
N TYR A 3 -19.86 0.32 18.78
CA TYR A 3 -19.25 1.30 17.87
C TYR A 3 -18.26 2.26 18.55
N LEU A 4 -18.31 2.38 19.87
CA LEU A 4 -17.40 3.24 20.63
C LEU A 4 -15.97 2.69 20.59
N LEU A 5 -15.83 1.36 20.66
CA LEU A 5 -14.54 0.67 20.59
C LEU A 5 -13.86 0.79 19.22
N LEU A 6 -14.65 0.78 18.14
CA LEU A 6 -14.14 1.02 16.78
C LEU A 6 -13.69 2.48 16.60
N LEU A 7 -14.41 3.44 17.19
CA LEU A 7 -14.03 4.85 17.14
C LEU A 7 -12.75 5.13 17.93
N THR A 8 -12.59 4.51 19.11
CA THR A 8 -11.35 4.64 19.91
C THR A 8 -10.15 4.00 19.21
N ALA A 9 -10.34 2.88 18.49
CA ALA A 9 -9.28 2.28 17.69
C ALA A 9 -8.82 3.22 16.57
N LEU A 10 -9.76 3.84 15.84
CA LEU A 10 -9.45 4.81 14.78
C LEU A 10 -8.77 6.09 15.32
N LEU A 11 -9.18 6.60 16.48
CA LEU A 11 -8.56 7.76 17.10
C LEU A 11 -7.13 7.46 17.61
N SER A 12 -6.89 6.28 18.17
CA SER A 12 -5.54 5.84 18.56
C SER A 12 -4.59 5.68 17.35
N PHE A 13 -5.11 5.30 16.17
CA PHE A 13 -4.34 5.27 14.93
C PHE A 13 -3.82 6.65 14.53
N ASN A 14 -4.63 7.70 14.72
CA ASN A 14 -4.24 9.08 14.40
C ASN A 14 -3.19 9.62 15.37
N GLU A 15 -3.32 9.38 16.68
CA GLU A 15 -2.35 9.86 17.69
C GLU A 15 -0.96 9.21 17.57
N ILE A 16 -0.90 7.92 17.25
CA ILE A 16 0.37 7.21 16.99
C ILE A 16 1.02 7.72 15.70
N SER A 17 0.21 8.10 14.70
CA SER A 17 0.71 8.61 13.42
C SER A 17 1.28 10.03 13.49
N ALA A 18 0.89 10.83 14.49
CA ALA A 18 1.28 12.23 14.62
C ALA A 18 2.55 12.47 15.46
N SER A 19 2.99 11.51 16.27
CA SER A 19 4.08 11.70 17.25
C SER A 19 5.40 10.97 16.93
N GLY A 20 5.35 9.95 16.06
CA GLY A 20 6.54 9.21 15.60
C GLY A 20 7.40 10.01 14.62
N SER A 21 8.73 9.83 14.65
CA SER A 21 9.54 10.42 13.57
C SER A 21 9.16 9.75 12.24
N GLY A 22 9.38 10.43 11.10
CA GLY A 22 9.02 9.87 9.78
C GLY A 22 9.61 8.47 9.54
N LEU A 23 10.72 8.16 10.20
CA LEU A 23 11.39 6.87 10.18
C LEU A 23 10.67 5.79 10.99
N GLU A 24 10.18 6.10 12.20
CA GLU A 24 9.42 5.18 13.04
C GLU A 24 8.10 4.80 12.37
N ARG A 25 7.44 5.77 11.74
CA ARG A 25 6.22 5.55 10.95
C ARG A 25 6.49 4.66 9.72
N ALA A 26 7.61 4.88 9.03
CA ALA A 26 7.98 4.07 7.87
C ALA A 26 8.25 2.60 8.25
N ALA A 27 8.96 2.36 9.36
CA ALA A 27 9.21 1.01 9.87
C ALA A 27 7.91 0.31 10.27
N TRP A 28 7.04 0.99 11.01
CA TRP A 28 5.75 0.42 11.42
C TRP A 28 4.83 0.10 10.24
N VAL A 29 4.78 0.97 9.22
CA VAL A 29 4.03 0.69 7.98
C VAL A 29 4.64 -0.50 7.21
N ALA A 30 5.97 -0.65 7.21
CA ALA A 30 6.63 -1.78 6.58
C ALA A 30 6.32 -3.10 7.29
N GLU A 31 6.29 -3.09 8.62
CA GLU A 31 5.90 -4.23 9.47
C GLU A 31 4.45 -4.64 9.21
N MET A 32 3.51 -3.69 9.27
CA MET A 32 2.10 -3.95 8.94
C MET A 32 1.92 -4.52 7.52
N LYS A 33 2.66 -3.99 6.53
CA LYS A 33 2.62 -4.50 5.15
C LYS A 33 3.19 -5.91 5.03
N LEU A 34 4.22 -6.24 5.82
CA LEU A 34 4.83 -7.55 5.84
C LEU A 34 3.89 -8.57 6.46
N ASP A 35 3.30 -8.25 7.61
CA ASP A 35 2.35 -9.12 8.31
C ASP A 35 1.10 -9.36 7.48
N LEU A 36 0.57 -8.30 6.86
CA LEU A 36 -0.56 -8.41 5.95
C LEU A 36 -0.22 -9.29 4.73
N ALA A 37 0.99 -9.18 4.19
CA ALA A 37 1.42 -10.01 3.07
C ALA A 37 1.55 -11.49 3.49
N LYS A 38 2.14 -11.77 4.66
CA LYS A 38 2.26 -13.14 5.18
C LYS A 38 0.89 -13.76 5.48
N LEU A 39 -0.04 -12.97 6.03
CA LEU A 39 -1.38 -13.44 6.37
C LEU A 39 -2.23 -13.73 5.13
N LYS A 40 -2.17 -12.87 4.11
CA LYS A 40 -2.99 -13.01 2.90
C LYS A 40 -2.41 -13.97 1.86
N GLY A 41 -1.10 -14.19 1.87
CA GLY A 41 -0.41 -15.01 0.87
C GLY A 41 -0.35 -14.37 -0.53
N PRO A 42 0.18 -15.09 -1.53
CA PRO A 42 0.17 -14.66 -2.92
C PRO A 42 -1.27 -14.64 -3.47
N LEU A 43 -1.52 -13.74 -4.40
CA LEU A 43 -2.82 -13.64 -5.07
C LEU A 43 -2.98 -14.79 -6.08
N LEU A 44 -4.20 -15.26 -6.28
CA LEU A 44 -4.48 -16.26 -7.31
C LEU A 44 -4.62 -15.59 -8.68
N VAL A 45 -4.29 -16.33 -9.76
CA VAL A 45 -4.54 -15.87 -11.13
C VAL A 45 -6.02 -15.57 -11.36
N ALA A 46 -6.92 -16.42 -10.85
CA ALA A 46 -8.37 -16.21 -10.94
C ALA A 46 -8.82 -14.87 -10.31
N ASP A 47 -8.22 -14.46 -9.20
CA ASP A 47 -8.53 -13.15 -8.59
C ASP A 47 -8.05 -11.98 -9.45
N LEU A 48 -6.97 -12.17 -10.23
CA LEU A 48 -6.49 -11.17 -11.18
C LEU A 48 -7.38 -11.09 -12.41
N GLU A 49 -7.88 -12.23 -12.89
CA GLU A 49 -8.87 -12.31 -13.96
C GLU A 49 -10.15 -11.58 -13.56
N ALA A 50 -10.71 -11.90 -12.39
CA ALA A 50 -11.89 -11.22 -11.86
C ALA A 50 -11.67 -9.70 -11.72
N LYS A 51 -10.49 -9.27 -11.25
CA LYS A 51 -10.15 -7.84 -11.18
C LYS A 51 -10.06 -7.18 -12.54
N ARG A 52 -9.55 -7.88 -13.54
CA ARG A 52 -9.44 -7.40 -14.91
C ARG A 52 -10.84 -7.24 -15.52
N GLU A 53 -11.70 -8.24 -15.35
CA GLU A 53 -13.10 -8.20 -15.81
C GLU A 53 -13.87 -7.05 -15.16
N ASN A 54 -13.78 -6.90 -13.84
CA ASN A 54 -14.42 -5.78 -13.14
C ASN A 54 -13.92 -4.42 -13.66
N ARG A 55 -12.61 -4.29 -13.91
CA ARG A 55 -12.02 -3.07 -14.47
C ARG A 55 -12.56 -2.77 -15.87
N ILE A 56 -12.75 -3.78 -16.70
CA ILE A 56 -13.32 -3.64 -18.05
C ILE A 56 -14.80 -3.23 -17.93
N SER A 57 -15.56 -3.89 -17.05
CA SER A 57 -16.96 -3.57 -16.80
C SER A 57 -17.15 -2.13 -16.34
N ASP A 58 -16.33 -1.66 -15.39
CA ASP A 58 -16.35 -0.27 -14.92
C ASP A 58 -16.08 0.72 -16.06
N LEU A 59 -15.11 0.41 -16.92
CA LEU A 59 -14.78 1.25 -18.09
C LEU A 59 -15.92 1.26 -19.11
N ASP A 60 -16.56 0.11 -19.33
CA ASP A 60 -17.72 -0.01 -20.22
C ASP A 60 -18.91 0.81 -19.69
N LEU A 61 -19.14 0.80 -18.37
CA LEU A 61 -20.14 1.67 -17.75
C LEU A 61 -19.84 3.15 -17.97
N LEU A 62 -18.58 3.58 -17.82
CA LEU A 62 -18.19 4.98 -18.04
C LEU A 62 -18.32 5.38 -19.52
N ILE A 63 -17.91 4.53 -20.44
CA ILE A 63 -18.04 4.75 -21.89
C ILE A 63 -19.53 4.85 -22.26
N ASN A 64 -20.35 3.92 -21.79
CA ASN A 64 -21.78 3.85 -22.12
C ASN A 64 -22.63 4.88 -21.37
N SER A 65 -22.07 5.56 -20.37
CA SER A 65 -22.80 6.59 -19.61
C SER A 65 -23.17 7.84 -20.43
N GLY A 66 -22.55 8.05 -21.59
CA GLY A 66 -22.73 9.26 -22.41
C GLY A 66 -22.19 10.54 -21.76
N LYS A 67 -21.57 10.45 -20.58
CA LYS A 67 -21.07 11.61 -19.83
C LYS A 67 -19.77 12.19 -20.40
N TYR A 68 -19.02 11.39 -21.17
CA TYR A 68 -17.69 11.74 -21.66
C TYR A 68 -17.69 11.82 -23.19
N GLU A 69 -16.99 12.82 -23.73
CA GLU A 69 -16.91 13.06 -25.17
C GLU A 69 -15.47 13.41 -25.61
N GLY A 70 -15.23 13.36 -26.92
CA GLY A 70 -13.96 13.71 -27.56
C GLY A 70 -12.76 13.03 -26.91
N LYS A 71 -11.73 13.82 -26.58
CA LYS A 71 -10.46 13.32 -26.01
C LYS A 71 -10.62 12.54 -24.70
N GLN A 72 -11.65 12.81 -23.90
CA GLN A 72 -11.87 12.08 -22.65
C GLN A 72 -12.42 10.69 -22.93
N LEU A 73 -13.34 10.57 -23.88
CA LEU A 73 -13.89 9.30 -24.32
C LEU A 73 -12.83 8.43 -25.02
N GLU A 74 -12.01 9.03 -25.88
CA GLU A 74 -10.86 8.34 -26.51
C GLU A 74 -9.90 7.73 -25.48
N ARG A 75 -9.63 8.47 -24.39
CA ARG A 75 -8.80 7.96 -23.28
C ARG A 75 -9.44 6.74 -22.61
N LEU A 76 -10.76 6.74 -22.40
CA LEU A 76 -11.46 5.59 -21.81
C LEU A 76 -11.35 4.36 -22.71
N PHE A 77 -11.55 4.51 -24.03
CA PHE A 77 -11.34 3.42 -24.98
C PHE A 77 -9.89 2.90 -24.98
N SER A 78 -8.90 3.80 -24.99
CA SER A 78 -7.48 3.41 -24.89
C SER A 78 -7.16 2.70 -23.57
N MET A 79 -7.77 3.12 -22.46
CA MET A 79 -7.61 2.45 -21.17
C MET A 79 -8.21 1.04 -21.18
N ARG A 80 -9.40 0.88 -21.75
CA ARG A 80 -10.07 -0.41 -21.90
C ARG A 80 -9.25 -1.36 -22.75
N GLU A 81 -8.79 -0.90 -23.91
CA GLU A 81 -7.95 -1.68 -24.82
C GLU A 81 -6.65 -2.12 -24.15
N LYS A 82 -5.98 -1.23 -23.40
CA LYS A 82 -4.80 -1.61 -22.62
C LYS A 82 -5.10 -2.72 -21.63
N VAL A 83 -6.23 -2.67 -20.92
CA VAL A 83 -6.61 -3.73 -19.97
C VAL A 83 -6.90 -5.04 -20.71
N LEU A 84 -7.55 -5.00 -21.88
CA LEU A 84 -7.84 -6.17 -22.74
C LEU A 84 -6.61 -6.78 -23.42
N ASN A 85 -5.57 -5.99 -23.65
CA ASN A 85 -4.35 -6.48 -24.28
C ASN A 85 -3.23 -6.79 -23.26
N THR A 86 -3.45 -6.47 -21.98
CA THR A 86 -2.48 -6.81 -20.93
C THR A 86 -2.53 -8.31 -20.63
N GLU A 87 -1.45 -9.02 -20.92
CA GLU A 87 -1.25 -10.41 -20.50
C GLU A 87 -1.17 -10.50 -18.97
N LEU A 88 -1.88 -11.49 -18.42
CA LEU A 88 -1.82 -11.76 -16.98
C LEU A 88 -0.56 -12.56 -16.65
N PRO A 89 0.11 -12.24 -15.53
CA PRO A 89 1.27 -13.01 -15.09
C PRO A 89 0.84 -14.44 -14.70
N SER A 90 1.71 -15.42 -14.93
CA SER A 90 1.49 -16.79 -14.46
C SER A 90 1.51 -16.88 -12.93
N GLN A 91 0.94 -17.96 -12.37
CA GLN A 91 0.92 -18.17 -10.91
C GLN A 91 2.33 -18.17 -10.33
N ASP A 92 3.31 -18.77 -11.00
CA ASP A 92 4.71 -18.79 -10.56
C ASP A 92 5.32 -17.38 -10.52
N GLN A 93 5.00 -16.55 -11.51
CA GLN A 93 5.45 -15.17 -11.53
C GLN A 93 4.81 -14.35 -10.39
N ILE A 94 3.55 -14.61 -10.07
CA ILE A 94 2.85 -13.97 -8.95
C ILE A 94 3.48 -14.40 -7.62
N ASN A 95 3.74 -15.68 -7.45
CA ASN A 95 4.39 -16.24 -6.26
C ASN A 95 5.80 -15.64 -6.09
N LEU A 96 6.60 -15.61 -7.15
CA LEU A 96 7.93 -15.01 -7.13
C LEU A 96 7.90 -13.52 -6.78
N ARG A 97 6.94 -12.76 -7.32
CA ARG A 97 6.75 -11.33 -6.97
C ARG A 97 6.38 -11.17 -5.50
N HIS A 98 5.52 -12.03 -4.98
CA HIS A 98 5.13 -12.04 -3.57
C HIS A 98 6.32 -12.31 -2.65
N GLU A 99 7.12 -13.34 -2.94
CA GLU A 99 8.33 -13.64 -2.19
C GLU A 99 9.34 -12.49 -2.21
N LYS A 100 9.59 -11.89 -3.39
CA LYS A 100 10.48 -10.74 -3.52
C LYS A 100 10.00 -9.56 -2.68
N LYS A 101 8.68 -9.33 -2.61
CA LYS A 101 8.08 -8.30 -1.75
C LYS A 101 8.33 -8.58 -0.27
N ILE A 102 8.10 -9.81 0.19
CA ILE A 102 8.38 -10.21 1.57
C ILE A 102 9.87 -10.02 1.90
N LYS A 103 10.77 -10.52 1.05
CA LYS A 103 12.23 -10.38 1.23
C LYS A 103 12.65 -8.92 1.29
N LYS A 104 12.07 -8.05 0.46
CA LYS A 104 12.37 -6.61 0.48
C LYS A 104 11.92 -5.95 1.77
N LEU A 105 10.70 -6.23 2.23
CA LEU A 105 10.17 -5.66 3.48
C LEU A 105 10.96 -6.15 4.70
N ASP A 106 11.30 -7.44 4.74
CA ASP A 106 12.13 -8.01 5.79
C ASP A 106 13.53 -7.37 5.83
N ARG A 107 14.15 -7.12 4.67
CA ARG A 107 15.43 -6.39 4.58
C ARG A 107 15.34 -4.96 5.11
N ILE A 108 14.28 -4.22 4.75
CA ILE A 108 14.07 -2.84 5.24
C ILE A 108 13.97 -2.81 6.76
N LEU A 109 13.29 -3.79 7.36
CA LEU A 109 13.15 -3.89 8.82
C LEU A 109 14.46 -4.28 9.51
N LYS A 110 15.30 -5.08 8.85
CA LYS A 110 16.60 -5.52 9.37
C LYS A 110 17.74 -4.54 9.08
N ASP A 111 17.53 -3.53 8.24
CA ASP A 111 18.58 -2.62 7.79
C ASP A 111 19.21 -1.83 8.95
N PRO A 112 20.53 -1.97 9.19
CA PRO A 112 21.22 -1.20 10.21
C PRO A 112 21.17 0.31 9.98
N MET A 113 21.11 0.80 8.73
CA MET A 113 20.97 2.24 8.45
C MET A 113 19.65 2.80 9.01
N MET A 114 18.57 2.03 8.96
CA MET A 114 17.29 2.42 9.58
C MET A 114 17.43 2.50 11.10
N ARG A 115 18.17 1.57 11.72
CA ARG A 115 18.44 1.60 13.17
C ARG A 115 19.33 2.78 13.56
N ASP A 116 20.37 3.07 12.79
CA ASP A 116 21.31 4.15 13.08
C ASP A 116 20.69 5.52 12.85
N ARG A 117 19.85 5.68 11.83
CA ARG A 117 19.06 6.90 11.61
C ARG A 117 18.04 7.11 12.74
N LYS A 118 17.42 6.04 13.24
CA LYS A 118 16.52 6.09 14.42
C LYS A 118 17.28 6.55 15.66
N ARG A 119 18.47 5.99 15.92
CA ARG A 119 19.35 6.41 17.02
C ARG A 119 19.75 7.88 16.91
N LEU A 120 20.08 8.35 15.71
CA LEU A 120 20.43 9.74 15.47
C LEU A 120 19.25 10.70 15.73
N GLU A 121 18.04 10.35 15.29
CA GLU A 121 16.84 11.13 15.55
C GLU A 121 16.49 11.18 17.04
N GLN A 122 16.64 10.07 17.76
CA GLN A 122 16.48 10.03 19.22
C GLN A 122 17.50 10.94 19.94
N ARG A 123 18.77 10.93 19.52
CA ARG A 123 19.80 11.86 20.03
C ARG A 123 19.43 13.32 19.78
N LYS A 124 19.00 13.67 18.56
CA LYS A 124 18.53 15.04 18.22
C LYS A 124 17.34 15.47 19.07
N ARG A 125 16.36 14.58 19.31
CA ARG A 125 15.21 14.83 20.18
C ARG A 125 15.65 15.08 21.62
N LYS A 126 16.55 14.27 22.17
CA LYS A 126 17.10 14.46 23.53
C LYS A 126 17.79 15.82 23.67
N ASN A 127 18.67 16.16 22.73
CA ASN A 127 19.40 17.44 22.74
C ASN A 127 18.48 18.67 22.62
N ARG A 128 17.33 18.56 21.91
CA ARG A 128 16.33 19.63 21.84
C ARG A 128 15.56 19.81 23.15
N ARG A 129 15.32 18.73 23.90
CA ARG A 129 14.66 18.78 25.22
C ARG A 129 15.57 19.41 26.27
N THR A 130 16.86 19.05 26.27
CA THR A 130 17.85 19.61 27.22
C THR A 130 18.20 21.07 26.98
N LYS A 131 17.97 21.62 25.78
CA LYS A 131 18.17 23.05 25.46
C LYS A 131 16.98 23.96 25.82
N ARG A 132 15.83 23.37 26.17
CA ARG A 132 14.60 24.10 26.53
C ARG A 132 14.39 24.20 28.05
N ASN A 133 15.24 23.53 28.83
CA ASN A 133 15.36 23.68 30.28
C ASN A 133 16.60 24.53 30.56
#